data_AF-A0A8H3VCW9-F1
#
_entry.id   AF-A0A8H3VCW9-F1
#
_cell.length_a   1.000
_cell.length_b   1.000
_cell.length_c   1.000
_cell.angle_alpha   90.00
_cell.angle_beta   90.00
_cell.angle_gamma   90.00
#
_symmetry.space_group_name_H-M   'P 1'
#
loop_
_entity.id
_entity.type
_entity.pdbx_description
1 polymer ?
#
loop_
_entity_poly.entity_id
_entity_poly.type
_entity_poly.pdbx_seq_one_letter_code
_entity_poly.pdbx_strand_id
1 'polypeptide(L)'
;MPRASHRSEQASAFFAAVYAAVSEVPYGKVTSYAQIARLVGKPTRQAAALRAEGVEVQRSAMGEYSVDFGVYGWFPDMLPSEEAELAEESDEEN
;
A
#
# COMPACT_ATOMS: atom_id res chain seq x y z
N MET A 1 -27.52 -13.79 12.21
CA MET A 1 -27.13 -12.45 11.71
C MET A 1 -25.61 -12.36 11.71
N PRO A 2 -24.91 -12.33 10.57
CA PRO A 2 -23.47 -12.17 10.56
C PRO A 2 -23.14 -10.71 10.92
N ARG A 3 -22.33 -10.47 11.95
CA ARG A 3 -21.81 -9.13 12.25
C ARG A 3 -20.75 -8.82 11.21
N ALA A 4 -21.00 -7.83 10.34
CA ALA A 4 -19.98 -7.28 9.47
C ALA A 4 -18.74 -6.94 10.31
N SER A 5 -17.63 -7.62 10.01
CA SER A 5 -16.39 -7.50 10.77
C SER A 5 -15.87 -6.06 10.69
N HIS A 6 -15.32 -5.51 11.77
CA HIS A 6 -14.77 -4.14 11.79
C HIS A 6 -13.68 -3.91 10.70
N ARG A 7 -13.12 -4.97 10.11
CA ARG A 7 -12.18 -4.91 8.99
C ARG A 7 -12.85 -4.46 7.68
N SER A 8 -14.11 -4.85 7.41
CA SER A 8 -14.81 -4.47 6.19
C SER A 8 -15.25 -2.99 6.19
N GLU A 9 -15.76 -2.50 7.32
CA GLU A 9 -16.16 -1.09 7.49
C GLU A 9 -14.97 -0.13 7.33
N GLN A 10 -13.82 -0.52 7.89
CA GLN A 10 -12.59 0.28 7.79
C GLN A 10 -11.98 0.26 6.38
N ALA A 11 -12.10 -0.85 5.66
CA ALA A 11 -11.68 -0.94 4.26
C ALA A 11 -12.58 -0.06 3.38
N SER A 12 -13.91 -0.14 3.53
CA SER A 12 -14.85 0.71 2.81
C SER A 12 -14.62 2.20 3.07
N ALA A 13 -14.36 2.59 4.32
CA ALA A 13 -14.03 3.97 4.67
C ALA A 13 -12.70 4.45 4.07
N PHE A 14 -11.72 3.56 3.90
CA PHE A 14 -10.47 3.88 3.22
C PHE A 14 -10.70 4.10 1.72
N PHE A 15 -11.40 3.19 1.05
CA PHE A 15 -11.72 3.34 -0.37
C PHE A 15 -12.58 4.59 -0.64
N ALA A 16 -13.56 4.88 0.22
CA ALA A 16 -14.37 6.09 0.11
C ALA A 16 -13.52 7.37 0.18
N ALA A 17 -12.55 7.43 1.10
CA ALA A 17 -11.64 8.58 1.21
C ALA A 17 -10.70 8.70 -0.01
N VAL A 18 -10.23 7.57 -0.55
CA VAL A 18 -9.43 7.54 -1.80
C VAL A 18 -10.24 8.05 -2.98
N TYR A 19 -11.47 7.55 -3.17
CA TYR A 19 -12.32 8.00 -4.26
C TYR A 19 -12.70 9.48 -4.13
N ALA A 20 -12.99 9.96 -2.91
CA ALA A 20 -13.23 11.38 -2.68
C ALA A 20 -12.05 12.26 -3.11
N ALA A 21 -10.82 11.90 -2.71
CA ALA A 21 -9.62 12.63 -3.08
C ALA A 21 -9.34 12.59 -4.60
N VAL A 22 -9.63 11.48 -5.27
CA VAL A 22 -9.48 11.38 -6.74
C VAL A 22 -10.53 12.21 -7.47
N SER A 23 -11.76 12.30 -6.96
CA SER A 23 -12.83 13.11 -7.55
C SER A 23 -12.56 14.61 -7.51
N GLU A 24 -11.63 15.07 -6.67
CA GLU A 24 -11.22 16.49 -6.60
C GLU A 24 -10.18 16.88 -7.67
N VAL A 25 -9.65 15.93 -8.44
CA VAL A 25 -8.64 16.21 -9.48
C VAL A 25 -9.30 16.93 -10.67
N PRO A 26 -8.85 18.14 -11.04
CA PRO A 26 -9.43 18.88 -12.16
C PRO A 26 -9.25 18.17 -13.50
N TYR A 27 -10.20 18.37 -14.42
CA TYR A 27 -10.12 17.83 -15.76
C TYR A 27 -8.83 18.28 -16.49
N GLY A 28 -8.14 17.34 -17.15
CA GLY A 28 -6.86 17.60 -17.80
C GLY A 28 -5.66 17.69 -16.86
N LYS A 29 -5.82 17.36 -15.57
CA LYS A 29 -4.74 17.20 -14.60
C LYS A 29 -4.63 15.75 -14.13
N VAL A 30 -3.43 15.38 -13.74
CA VAL A 30 -3.11 14.04 -13.22
C VAL A 30 -2.42 14.19 -11.88
N THR A 31 -2.58 13.18 -11.03
CA THR A 31 -1.96 13.12 -9.71
C THR A 31 -1.32 11.75 -9.52
N SER A 32 -0.34 11.64 -8.62
CA SER A 32 0.34 10.39 -8.35
C SER A 32 -0.31 9.65 -7.18
N TYR A 33 -0.12 8.33 -7.15
CA TYR A 33 -0.59 7.48 -6.04
C TYR A 33 -0.09 7.99 -4.68
N ALA A 34 1.18 8.40 -4.61
CA ALA A 34 1.78 8.96 -3.40
C ALA A 34 1.05 10.25 -2.94
N GLN A 35 0.61 11.08 -3.87
CA GLN A 35 -0.11 12.32 -3.55
C GLN A 35 -1.52 12.02 -3.01
N ILE A 36 -2.24 11.07 -3.59
CA ILE A 36 -3.54 10.62 -3.07
C ILE A 36 -3.37 9.97 -1.68
N ALA A 37 -2.35 9.13 -1.49
CA ALA A 37 -2.06 8.51 -0.20
C ALA A 37 -1.75 9.55 0.89
N ARG A 38 -1.07 10.65 0.53
CA ARG A 38 -0.78 11.78 1.42
C ARG A 38 -2.06 12.52 1.82
N LEU A 39 -2.97 12.76 0.87
CA LEU A 39 -4.26 13.44 1.08
C LEU A 39 -5.24 12.60 1.93
N VAL A 40 -5.26 11.28 1.74
CA VAL A 40 -6.14 10.35 2.48
C VAL A 40 -5.68 10.18 3.94
N GLY A 41 -4.51 10.72 4.31
CA GLY A 41 -4.21 11.05 5.70
C GLY A 41 -4.17 9.86 6.67
N LYS A 42 -3.73 8.67 6.23
CA LYS A 42 -3.50 7.53 7.14
C LYS A 42 -2.06 7.05 7.28
N PRO A 43 -1.02 7.90 7.17
CA PRO A 43 0.33 7.43 7.44
C PRO A 43 0.50 7.03 8.91
N THR A 44 -0.26 7.58 9.86
CA THR A 44 -0.22 7.16 11.28
C THR A 44 -0.72 5.73 11.51
N ARG A 45 -1.81 5.32 10.83
CA ARG A 45 -2.36 3.96 10.97
C ARG A 45 -1.47 2.94 10.26
N GLN A 46 -0.99 3.28 9.08
CA GLN A 46 -0.03 2.46 8.37
C GLN A 46 1.28 2.33 9.17
N ALA A 47 1.80 3.43 9.71
CA ALA A 47 2.98 3.42 10.57
C ALA A 47 2.76 2.61 11.85
N ALA A 48 1.56 2.63 12.45
CA ALA A 48 1.24 1.78 13.59
C ALA A 48 1.18 0.29 13.22
N ALA A 49 0.62 -0.06 12.05
CA ALA A 49 0.60 -1.43 11.56
C ALA A 49 2.03 -1.95 11.29
N LEU A 50 2.84 -1.17 10.57
CA LEU A 50 4.24 -1.49 10.30
C LEU A 50 5.06 -1.69 11.58
N ARG A 51 4.90 -0.80 12.58
CA ARG A 51 5.55 -0.97 13.89
C ARG A 51 5.10 -2.22 14.63
N ALA A 52 3.82 -2.61 14.51
CA ALA A 52 3.32 -3.85 15.11
C ALA A 52 3.91 -5.11 14.44
N GLU A 53 4.30 -5.00 13.16
CA GLU A 53 4.99 -6.04 12.40
C GLU A 53 6.52 -6.02 12.62
N GLY A 54 7.04 -5.12 13.45
CA GLY A 54 8.48 -4.99 13.76
C GLY A 54 9.26 -4.12 12.76
N VAL A 55 8.58 -3.40 11.88
CA VAL A 55 9.19 -2.45 10.94
C VAL A 55 9.43 -1.11 11.64
N GLU A 56 10.67 -0.65 11.63
CA GLU A 56 11.05 0.65 12.19
C GLU A 56 10.56 1.79 11.29
N VAL A 57 9.56 2.54 11.78
CA VAL A 57 9.04 3.73 11.12
C VAL A 57 9.49 4.98 11.86
N GLN A 58 10.35 5.77 11.23
CA GLN A 58 10.79 7.08 11.73
C GLN A 58 9.72 8.14 11.48
N ARG A 59 9.66 9.17 12.33
CA ARG A 59 8.76 10.32 12.18
C ARG A 59 9.59 11.61 12.23
N SER A 60 9.52 12.43 11.19
CA SER A 60 10.23 13.71 11.14
C SER A 60 9.50 14.80 11.96
N ALA A 61 10.20 15.89 12.27
CA ALA A 61 9.60 17.07 12.93
C ALA A 61 8.46 17.71 12.11
N MET A 62 8.41 17.47 10.80
CA MET A 62 7.34 17.89 9.89
C MET A 62 6.16 16.90 9.83
N GLY A 63 6.21 15.82 10.61
CA GLY A 63 5.13 14.83 10.69
C GLY A 63 5.12 13.81 9.56
N GLU A 64 6.17 13.76 8.73
CA GLU A 64 6.33 12.73 7.71
C GLU A 64 6.82 11.42 8.35
N TYR A 65 6.37 10.29 7.81
CA TYR A 65 6.81 8.97 8.23
C TYR A 65 7.72 8.38 7.16
N SER A 66 8.85 7.82 7.56
CA SER A 66 9.82 7.17 6.67
C SER A 66 10.22 5.80 7.20
N VAL A 67 10.61 4.90 6.29
CA VAL A 67 11.07 3.53 6.58
C VAL A 67 12.40 3.34 5.85
N ASP A 68 13.32 2.58 6.46
CA ASP A 68 14.58 2.22 5.82
C ASP A 68 14.36 1.08 4.82
N PHE A 69 14.44 1.40 3.53
CA PHE A 69 14.33 0.43 2.45
C PHE A 69 15.56 -0.49 2.32
N GLY A 70 16.70 -0.14 2.89
CA GLY A 70 17.86 -1.04 2.95
C GLY A 70 17.65 -2.22 3.92
N VAL A 71 16.80 -2.03 4.93
CA VAL A 71 16.48 -3.05 5.93
C VAL A 71 15.20 -3.81 5.59
N TYR A 72 14.15 -3.09 5.17
CA TYR A 72 12.81 -3.64 4.98
C TYR A 72 12.34 -3.66 3.53
N GLY A 73 13.15 -3.15 2.60
CA GLY A 73 12.80 -3.11 1.19
C GLY A 73 12.79 -4.51 0.58
N TRP A 74 11.74 -4.77 -0.19
CA TRP A 74 11.65 -5.97 -1.03
C TRP A 74 11.37 -5.50 -2.46
N PHE A 75 12.39 -5.61 -3.31
CA PHE A 75 12.37 -5.13 -4.69
C PHE A 75 13.01 -6.19 -5.61
N PRO A 76 12.35 -7.34 -5.81
CA PRO A 76 12.87 -8.35 -6.72
C PRO A 76 12.76 -7.88 -8.18
N ASP A 77 13.69 -8.31 -9.04
CA ASP A 77 13.66 -8.01 -10.49
C ASP A 77 12.55 -8.78 -11.22
N MET A 78 12.04 -9.86 -10.61
CA MET A 78 10.92 -10.68 -11.06
C MET A 78 10.18 -11.22 -9.85
N LEU A 79 8.86 -11.25 -9.87
CA LEU A 79 8.10 -11.74 -8.73
C LEU A 79 8.27 -13.27 -8.58
N PRO A 80 8.31 -13.82 -7.35
CA PRO A 80 8.39 -15.26 -7.14
C PRO A 80 7.25 -16.06 -7.81
N SER A 81 6.09 -15.42 -8.05
CA SER A 81 4.99 -16.02 -8.81
C SER A 81 5.26 -16.06 -10.32
N GLU A 82 5.91 -15.03 -10.88
CA GLU A 82 6.27 -15.00 -12.31
C GLU A 82 7.40 -15.99 -12.61
N GLU A 83 8.37 -16.12 -11.69
CA GLU A 83 9.43 -17.14 -11.77
C GLU A 83 8.86 -18.57 -11.73
N ALA A 84 7.83 -18.80 -10.90
CA ALA A 84 7.15 -20.10 -10.83
C ALA A 84 6.36 -20.40 -12.11
N GLU A 85 5.64 -19.43 -12.67
CA GLU A 85 4.90 -19.58 -13.92
C GLU A 85 5.82 -19.91 -15.11
N LEU A 86 6.99 -19.26 -15.20
CA LEU A 86 8.00 -19.55 -16.23
C LEU A 86 8.63 -20.93 -16.07
N ALA A 87 8.83 -21.39 -14.83
CA ALA A 87 9.34 -22.73 -14.55
C ALA A 87 8.32 -23.81 -14.96
N GLU A 88 7.03 -23.59 -14.66
CA GLU A 88 5.94 -24.50 -15.03
C GLU A 88 5.73 -24.57 -16.56
N GLU A 89 5.83 -23.45 -17.29
CA GLU A 89 5.82 -23.46 -18.76
C GLU A 89 7.00 -24.23 -19.37
N SER A 90 8.18 -24.17 -18.74
CA SER A 90 9.38 -24.84 -19.25
C SER A 90 9.36 -26.37 -19.06
N ASP A 91 8.65 -26.87 -18.04
CA ASP A 91 8.49 -28.30 -17.77
C ASP A 91 7.41 -28.96 -18.66
N GLU A 92 6.47 -28.20 -19.24
CA GLU A 92 5.46 -28.71 -20.19
C GLU A 92 6.00 -28.88 -21.64
N GLU A 93 7.19 -28.36 -21.96
CA GLU A 93 7.80 -28.44 -23.30
C GLU A 93 8.84 -29.57 -23.50
N ASN A 94 9.05 -30.49 -22.54
CA ASN A 94 10.05 -31.58 -22.63
C ASN A 94 9.50 -33.01 -22.51
#